data_AF-A0A165P5R8-F1
#
_entry.id   AF-A0A165P5R8-F1
#
_cell.length_a   1.000
_cell.length_b   1.000
_cell.length_c   1.000
_cell.angle_alpha   90.00
_cell.angle_beta   90.00
_cell.angle_gamma   90.00
#
_symmetry.space_group_name_H-M   'P 1'
#
loop_
_entity.id
_entity.type
_entity.pdbx_description
1 polymer ?
#
loop_
_entity_poly.entity_id
_entity_poly.type
_entity_poly.pdbx_seq_one_letter_code
_entity_poly.pdbx_strand_id
1 'polypeptide(L)'
;MNPTIESHFENLNSPDKNTQYEAYNQIIEATQQPVDWAYEVWDQLKEDLNDPDNHRRSRAAQFLAHLAISDPEKRILQDFPAIWNVTYDKKFVTARHSLQSIWRIALAGSEQKELVVNHLVDRFHACEEEKNVTLIRSDILQALRNLNDEVNEEKIKRMAMELIETVTDPKYKKKYLAIWK
;
A
#
# COMPACT_ATOMS: atom_id res chain seq x y z
N MET A 1 -0.41 6.96 -23.07
CA MET A 1 -0.87 7.74 -21.91
C MET A 1 -1.42 9.07 -22.39
N ASN A 2 -2.50 9.58 -21.79
CA ASN A 2 -3.06 10.89 -22.14
C ASN A 2 -2.13 12.02 -21.61
N PRO A 3 -1.92 13.13 -22.36
CA PRO A 3 -1.09 14.26 -21.95
C PRO A 3 -1.37 14.81 -20.53
N THR A 4 -2.62 14.75 -20.07
CA THR A 4 -2.98 15.19 -18.71
C THR A 4 -2.29 14.35 -17.63
N ILE A 5 -2.30 13.02 -17.77
CA ILE A 5 -1.65 12.11 -16.81
C ILE A 5 -0.13 12.25 -16.89
N GLU A 6 0.41 12.38 -18.10
CA GLU A 6 1.84 12.63 -18.31
C GLU A 6 2.31 13.89 -17.55
N SER A 7 1.57 14.99 -17.69
CA SER A 7 1.87 16.23 -16.97
C SER A 7 1.78 16.06 -15.45
N HIS A 8 0.88 15.24 -14.94
CA HIS A 8 0.86 14.95 -13.50
C HIS A 8 2.12 14.20 -13.06
N PHE A 9 2.61 13.22 -13.82
CA PHE A 9 3.88 12.54 -13.49
C PHE A 9 5.08 13.51 -13.54
N GLU A 10 5.14 14.43 -14.49
CA GLU A 10 6.16 15.48 -14.53
C GLU A 10 6.07 16.40 -13.30
N ASN A 11 4.86 16.81 -12.94
CA ASN A 11 4.58 17.71 -11.82
C ASN A 11 4.93 17.12 -10.44
N LEU A 12 5.11 15.80 -10.33
CA LEU A 12 5.66 15.18 -9.11
C LEU A 12 7.07 15.68 -8.78
N ASN A 13 7.81 16.18 -9.78
CA ASN A 13 9.16 16.75 -9.63
C ASN A 13 9.15 18.29 -9.55
N SER A 14 7.99 18.94 -9.55
CA SER A 14 7.87 20.40 -9.43
C SER A 14 8.53 20.91 -8.14
N PRO A 15 9.20 22.08 -8.13
CA PRO A 15 9.68 22.68 -6.88
C PRO A 15 8.53 23.14 -5.97
N ASP A 16 7.32 23.32 -6.50
CA ASP A 16 6.15 23.72 -5.74
C ASP A 16 5.43 22.52 -5.11
N LYS A 17 5.28 22.54 -3.77
CA LYS A 17 4.67 21.43 -3.03
C LYS A 17 3.18 21.26 -3.29
N ASN A 18 2.46 22.34 -3.62
CA ASN A 18 1.04 22.23 -3.92
C ASN A 18 0.84 21.56 -5.28
N THR A 19 1.63 21.93 -6.28
CA THR A 19 1.69 21.25 -7.58
C THR A 19 2.00 19.76 -7.43
N GLN A 20 2.99 19.41 -6.62
CA GLN A 20 3.30 17.99 -6.36
C GLN A 20 2.13 17.23 -5.71
N TYR A 21 1.48 17.86 -4.73
CA TYR A 21 0.36 17.25 -4.00
C TYR A 21 -0.87 17.08 -4.89
N GLU A 22 -1.19 18.09 -5.71
CA GLU A 22 -2.27 18.01 -6.69
C GLU A 22 -2.00 16.91 -7.71
N ALA A 23 -0.80 16.87 -8.30
CA ALA A 23 -0.41 15.83 -9.22
C ALA A 23 -0.52 14.42 -8.62
N TYR A 24 -0.05 14.25 -7.39
CA TYR A 24 -0.19 13.00 -6.66
C TYR A 24 -1.66 12.58 -6.52
N ASN A 25 -2.54 13.49 -6.10
CA ASN A 25 -3.96 13.18 -5.92
C ASN A 25 -4.64 12.82 -7.24
N GLN A 26 -4.32 13.52 -8.34
CA GLN A 26 -4.90 13.24 -9.65
C GLN A 26 -4.49 11.86 -10.17
N ILE A 27 -3.24 11.44 -9.95
CA ILE A 27 -2.78 10.09 -10.31
C ILE A 27 -3.51 9.05 -9.46
N ILE A 28 -3.58 9.23 -8.13
CA ILE A 28 -4.28 8.29 -7.25
C ILE A 28 -5.76 8.17 -7.64
N GLU A 29 -6.45 9.28 -7.88
CA GLU A 29 -7.84 9.31 -8.32
C GLU A 29 -8.03 8.55 -9.63
N ALA A 30 -7.18 8.78 -10.64
CA ALA A 30 -7.24 8.07 -11.91
C ALA A 30 -7.10 6.55 -11.72
N THR A 31 -6.25 6.11 -10.77
CA THR A 31 -6.01 4.69 -10.46
C THR A 31 -7.04 4.07 -9.51
N GLN A 32 -8.14 4.77 -9.19
CA GLN A 32 -9.27 4.14 -8.50
C GLN A 32 -10.00 3.15 -9.39
N GLN A 33 -9.89 3.31 -10.72
CA GLN A 33 -10.43 2.42 -11.74
C GLN A 33 -9.29 1.88 -12.62
N PRO A 34 -9.51 0.79 -13.37
CA PRO A 34 -8.53 0.31 -14.33
C PRO A 34 -8.17 1.37 -15.38
N VAL A 35 -6.87 1.50 -15.65
CA VAL A 35 -6.30 2.44 -16.63
C VAL A 35 -5.52 1.70 -17.72
N ASP A 36 -5.41 2.30 -18.90
CA ASP A 36 -4.71 1.72 -20.06
C ASP A 36 -3.20 2.00 -20.09
N TRP A 37 -2.74 2.98 -19.31
CA TRP A 37 -1.35 3.45 -19.30
C TRP A 37 -0.48 2.81 -18.20
N ALA A 38 -0.99 1.85 -17.45
CA ALA A 38 -0.28 1.25 -16.31
C ALA A 38 1.13 0.76 -16.67
N TYR A 39 1.27 0.09 -17.81
CA TYR A 39 2.55 -0.43 -18.29
C TYR A 39 3.49 0.62 -18.89
N GLU A 40 3.00 1.82 -19.19
CA GLU A 40 3.86 2.92 -19.67
C GLU A 40 4.72 3.51 -18.54
N VAL A 41 4.26 3.42 -17.29
CA VAL A 41 4.97 3.93 -16.11
C VAL A 41 5.54 2.83 -15.21
N TRP A 42 5.11 1.58 -15.40
CA TRP A 42 5.42 0.46 -14.50
C TRP A 42 6.91 0.27 -14.24
N ASP A 43 7.70 0.18 -15.30
CA ASP A 43 9.13 -0.14 -15.20
C ASP A 43 9.90 0.99 -14.50
N GLN A 44 9.56 2.25 -14.79
CA GLN A 44 10.14 3.39 -14.07
C GLN A 44 9.75 3.39 -12.59
N LEU A 45 8.48 3.14 -12.27
CA LEU A 45 8.04 3.06 -10.87
C LEU A 45 8.76 1.92 -10.12
N LYS A 46 8.99 0.79 -10.78
CA LYS A 46 9.76 -0.33 -10.21
C LYS A 46 11.21 0.06 -9.92
N GLU A 47 11.86 0.80 -10.81
CA GLU A 47 13.20 1.36 -10.56
C GLU A 47 13.19 2.33 -9.37
N ASP A 48 12.19 3.21 -9.34
CA ASP A 48 12.02 4.25 -8.32
C ASP A 48 11.83 3.68 -6.89
N LEU A 49 11.48 2.39 -6.74
CA LEU A 49 11.45 1.70 -5.43
C LEU A 49 12.82 1.72 -4.73
N ASN A 50 13.92 1.93 -5.47
CA ASN A 50 15.28 1.99 -4.93
C ASN A 50 15.93 3.39 -5.04
N ASP A 51 15.17 4.41 -5.42
CA ASP A 51 15.69 5.77 -5.61
C ASP A 51 16.30 6.34 -4.31
N PRO A 52 17.39 7.12 -4.34
CA PRO A 52 17.93 7.79 -3.16
C PRO A 52 16.91 8.66 -2.42
N ASP A 53 15.98 9.30 -3.14
CA ASP A 53 14.90 10.10 -2.61
C ASP A 53 13.78 9.22 -2.02
N ASN A 54 13.50 9.43 -0.74
CA ASN A 54 12.47 8.69 -0.02
C ASN A 54 11.04 9.03 -0.49
N HIS A 55 10.82 10.18 -1.10
CA HIS A 55 9.53 10.54 -1.69
C HIS A 55 9.25 9.73 -2.95
N ARG A 56 10.27 9.53 -3.79
CA ARG A 56 10.16 8.69 -4.99
C ARG A 56 9.86 7.24 -4.64
N ARG A 57 10.63 6.63 -3.72
CA ARG A 57 10.35 5.27 -3.22
C ARG A 57 8.93 5.13 -2.66
N SER A 58 8.50 6.11 -1.86
CA SER A 58 7.16 6.13 -1.28
C SER A 58 6.06 6.22 -2.35
N ARG A 59 6.20 7.10 -3.35
CA ARG A 59 5.23 7.26 -4.43
C ARG A 59 5.18 6.04 -5.34
N ALA A 60 6.34 5.49 -5.70
CA ALA A 60 6.46 4.27 -6.48
C ALA A 60 5.67 3.11 -5.88
N ALA A 61 5.89 2.82 -4.59
CA ALA A 61 5.18 1.75 -3.91
C ALA A 61 3.66 1.99 -3.85
N GLN A 62 3.23 3.23 -3.60
CA GLN A 62 1.82 3.58 -3.57
C GLN A 62 1.16 3.46 -4.94
N PHE A 63 1.79 3.99 -5.99
CA PHE A 63 1.26 3.93 -7.35
C PHE A 63 1.21 2.51 -7.90
N LEU A 64 2.27 1.71 -7.73
CA LEU A 64 2.24 0.29 -8.13
C LEU A 64 1.15 -0.48 -7.40
N ALA A 65 0.91 -0.18 -6.11
CA ALA A 65 -0.18 -0.82 -5.38
C ALA A 65 -1.57 -0.48 -5.95
N HIS A 66 -1.79 0.76 -6.39
CA HIS A 66 -3.05 1.17 -7.02
C HIS A 66 -3.17 0.64 -8.46
N LEU A 67 -2.09 0.63 -9.22
CA LEU A 67 -2.05 0.16 -10.61
C LEU A 67 -2.23 -1.35 -10.74
N ALA A 68 -2.15 -2.12 -9.65
CA ALA A 68 -2.37 -3.56 -9.67
C ALA A 68 -3.72 -3.97 -10.31
N ILE A 69 -4.78 -3.18 -10.16
CA ILE A 69 -6.08 -3.46 -10.81
C ILE A 69 -6.06 -3.28 -12.34
N SER A 70 -4.99 -2.67 -12.86
CA SER A 70 -4.74 -2.42 -14.28
C SER A 70 -3.65 -3.35 -14.84
N ASP A 71 -3.32 -4.43 -14.14
CA ASP A 71 -2.23 -5.36 -14.47
C ASP A 71 -2.76 -6.73 -14.92
N PRO A 72 -3.30 -6.86 -16.15
CA PRO A 72 -3.79 -8.13 -16.67
C PRO A 72 -2.69 -9.20 -16.81
N GLU A 73 -1.43 -8.81 -16.99
CA GLU A 73 -0.27 -9.71 -17.07
C GLU A 73 0.21 -10.20 -15.71
N LYS A 74 -0.36 -9.69 -14.60
CA LYS A 74 0.01 -10.03 -13.22
C LYS A 74 1.49 -9.80 -12.89
N ARG A 75 2.13 -8.78 -13.50
CA ARG A 75 3.50 -8.34 -13.17
C ARG A 75 3.67 -8.06 -11.68
N ILE A 76 2.61 -7.60 -11.02
CA ILE A 76 2.58 -7.31 -9.59
C ILE A 76 2.99 -8.51 -8.74
N LEU A 77 2.67 -9.75 -9.16
CA LEU A 77 3.05 -10.95 -8.41
C LEU A 77 4.57 -11.15 -8.38
N GLN A 78 5.24 -10.88 -9.50
CA GLN A 78 6.69 -10.96 -9.60
C GLN A 78 7.37 -9.79 -8.89
N ASP A 79 6.80 -8.59 -9.00
CA ASP A 79 7.38 -7.35 -8.47
C ASP A 79 7.03 -7.09 -7.00
N PHE A 80 6.06 -7.83 -6.44
CA PHE A 80 5.59 -7.69 -5.08
C PHE A 80 6.73 -7.68 -4.04
N PRO A 81 7.76 -8.55 -4.09
CA PRO A 81 8.85 -8.51 -3.11
C PRO A 81 9.56 -7.16 -3.06
N ALA A 82 9.75 -6.50 -4.21
CA ALA A 82 10.39 -5.17 -4.27
C ALA A 82 9.48 -4.09 -3.64
N ILE A 83 8.18 -4.14 -3.94
CA ILE A 83 7.19 -3.19 -3.39
C ILE A 83 7.06 -3.38 -1.88
N TRP A 84 6.95 -4.64 -1.45
CA TRP A 84 6.82 -5.03 -0.05
C TRP A 84 8.04 -4.61 0.78
N ASN A 85 9.24 -4.69 0.22
CA ASN A 85 10.45 -4.25 0.90
C ASN A 85 10.41 -2.76 1.28
N VAL A 86 9.69 -1.91 0.53
CA VAL A 86 9.54 -0.49 0.90
C VAL A 86 8.73 -0.32 2.20
N THR A 87 7.89 -1.28 2.60
CA THR A 87 7.22 -1.28 3.91
C THR A 87 8.18 -1.43 5.10
N TYR A 88 9.47 -1.64 4.83
CA TYR A 88 10.58 -1.71 5.79
C TYR A 88 11.59 -0.57 5.60
N ASP A 89 11.22 0.49 4.86
CA ASP A 89 12.14 1.59 4.54
C ASP A 89 12.79 2.22 5.77
N LYS A 90 14.09 2.54 5.65
CA LYS A 90 14.88 3.26 6.67
C LYS A 90 14.23 4.57 7.14
N LYS A 91 13.45 5.22 6.28
CA LYS A 91 12.58 6.36 6.63
C LYS A 91 11.21 5.80 6.97
N PHE A 92 10.87 5.83 8.26
CA PHE A 92 9.59 5.31 8.75
C PHE A 92 8.36 5.91 8.04
N VAL A 93 8.39 7.18 7.66
CA VAL A 93 7.28 7.80 6.90
C VAL A 93 7.08 7.15 5.53
N THR A 94 8.16 6.78 4.83
CA THR A 94 8.11 6.05 3.57
C THR A 94 7.57 4.65 3.79
N ALA A 95 8.11 3.93 4.78
CA ALA A 95 7.63 2.61 5.17
C ALA A 95 6.13 2.59 5.45
N ARG A 96 5.67 3.60 6.21
CA ARG A 96 4.29 3.76 6.61
C ARG A 96 3.36 4.01 5.42
N HIS A 97 3.66 4.97 4.56
CA HIS A 97 2.81 5.26 3.39
C HIS A 97 2.72 4.06 2.44
N SER A 98 3.84 3.37 2.21
CA SER A 98 3.85 2.14 1.41
C SER A 98 2.97 1.05 2.02
N LEU A 99 3.07 0.84 3.34
CA LEU A 99 2.25 -0.14 4.05
C LEU A 99 0.75 0.19 4.00
N GLN A 100 0.39 1.48 4.10
CA GLN A 100 -1.00 1.93 4.06
C GLN A 100 -1.67 1.74 2.70
N SER A 101 -0.92 1.68 1.60
CA SER A 101 -1.47 1.46 0.26
C SER A 101 -1.42 0.01 -0.22
N ILE A 102 -0.62 -0.86 0.41
CA ILE A 102 -0.34 -2.20 -0.11
C ILE A 102 -1.58 -3.08 -0.31
N TRP A 103 -2.64 -2.86 0.48
CA TRP A 103 -3.90 -3.60 0.37
C TRP A 103 -4.57 -3.42 -0.99
N ARG A 104 -4.30 -2.34 -1.74
CA ARG A 104 -4.84 -2.11 -3.08
C ARG A 104 -4.43 -3.22 -4.06
N ILE A 105 -3.26 -3.84 -3.87
CA ILE A 105 -2.81 -4.99 -4.67
C ILE A 105 -3.81 -6.15 -4.57
N ALA A 106 -4.42 -6.35 -3.40
CA ALA A 106 -5.37 -7.42 -3.17
C ALA A 106 -6.67 -7.29 -3.99
N LEU A 107 -6.96 -6.11 -4.54
CA LEU A 107 -8.14 -5.88 -5.39
C LEU A 107 -7.95 -6.41 -6.82
N ALA A 108 -6.71 -6.74 -7.22
CA ALA A 108 -6.39 -7.17 -8.58
C ALA A 108 -6.79 -8.63 -8.88
N GLY A 109 -7.04 -9.45 -7.86
CA GLY A 109 -7.39 -10.86 -8.04
C GLY A 109 -7.17 -11.72 -6.81
N SER A 110 -7.60 -12.99 -6.89
CA SER A 110 -7.53 -13.94 -5.76
C SER A 110 -6.09 -14.25 -5.34
N GLU A 111 -5.18 -14.43 -6.30
CA GLU A 111 -3.76 -14.71 -6.03
C GLU A 111 -3.09 -13.51 -5.32
N GLN A 112 -3.36 -12.30 -5.80
CA GLN A 112 -2.84 -11.06 -5.20
C GLN A 112 -3.41 -10.84 -3.79
N LYS A 113 -4.70 -11.13 -3.60
CA LYS A 113 -5.33 -11.04 -2.29
C LYS A 113 -4.71 -11.98 -1.27
N GLU A 114 -4.53 -13.25 -1.64
CA GLU A 114 -3.87 -14.23 -0.78
C GLU A 114 -2.45 -13.80 -0.43
N LEU A 115 -1.67 -13.36 -1.43
CA LEU A 115 -0.32 -12.87 -1.26
C LEU A 115 -0.25 -11.72 -0.24
N VAL A 116 -1.06 -10.68 -0.41
CA VAL A 116 -1.07 -9.49 0.43
C VAL A 116 -1.54 -9.80 1.85
N VAL A 117 -2.64 -10.55 1.99
CA VAL A 117 -3.21 -10.88 3.30
C VAL A 117 -2.22 -11.71 4.12
N ASN A 118 -1.56 -12.70 3.52
CA ASN A 118 -0.56 -13.50 4.21
C ASN A 118 0.62 -12.64 4.69
N HIS A 119 1.14 -11.76 3.83
CA HIS A 119 2.24 -10.86 4.20
C HIS A 119 1.85 -9.86 5.30
N LEU A 120 0.62 -9.33 5.28
CA LEU A 120 0.11 -8.44 6.33
C LEU A 120 0.01 -9.16 7.69
N VAL A 121 -0.51 -10.39 7.71
CA VAL A 121 -0.58 -11.22 8.92
C VAL A 121 0.82 -11.51 9.45
N ASP A 122 1.73 -11.96 8.60
CA ASP A 122 3.12 -12.27 9.00
C ASP A 122 3.81 -11.02 9.55
N ARG A 123 3.63 -9.86 8.91
CA ARG A 123 4.16 -8.57 9.37
C ARG A 123 3.63 -8.18 10.74
N PHE A 124 2.35 -8.43 11.01
CA PHE A 124 1.72 -8.07 12.29
C PHE A 124 2.43 -8.76 13.46
N HIS A 125 2.82 -10.01 13.27
CA HIS A 125 3.58 -10.78 14.25
C HIS A 125 5.06 -10.37 14.25
N ALA A 126 5.72 -10.33 13.09
CA ALA A 126 7.15 -10.11 12.98
C ALA A 126 7.62 -8.72 13.44
N CYS A 127 6.75 -7.71 13.44
CA CYS A 127 7.11 -6.34 13.83
C CYS A 127 7.18 -6.10 15.35
N GLU A 128 7.04 -7.14 16.19
CA GLU A 128 6.96 -7.03 17.65
C GLU A 128 8.08 -6.20 18.30
N GLU A 129 9.32 -6.42 17.85
CA GLU A 129 10.52 -5.76 18.37
C GLU A 129 10.83 -4.41 17.70
N GLU A 130 10.00 -3.96 16.75
CA GLU A 130 10.23 -2.70 16.07
C GLU A 130 9.79 -1.49 16.90
N LYS A 131 10.60 -0.44 16.85
CA LYS A 131 10.36 0.84 17.56
C LYS A 131 8.94 1.38 17.37
N ASN A 132 8.34 1.19 16.19
CA ASN A 132 7.02 1.69 15.84
C ASN A 132 5.95 0.59 15.73
N VAL A 133 6.14 -0.55 16.40
CA VAL A 133 5.23 -1.73 16.37
C VAL A 133 3.76 -1.36 16.47
N THR A 134 3.42 -0.43 17.39
CA THR A 134 2.01 -0.09 17.62
C THR A 134 1.35 0.63 16.45
N LEU A 135 2.11 1.44 15.70
CA LEU A 135 1.65 2.09 14.47
C LEU A 135 1.63 1.10 13.31
N ILE A 136 2.66 0.27 13.16
CA ILE A 136 2.72 -0.77 12.11
C ILE A 136 1.51 -1.70 12.21
N ARG A 137 1.24 -2.25 13.40
CA ARG A 137 0.06 -3.08 13.65
C ARG A 137 -1.25 -2.34 13.38
N SER A 138 -1.32 -1.04 13.71
CA SER A 138 -2.51 -0.22 13.40
C SER A 138 -2.71 -0.07 11.89
N ASP A 139 -1.65 0.22 11.14
CA ASP A 139 -1.71 0.42 9.69
C ASP A 139 -2.04 -0.90 8.97
N ILE A 140 -1.53 -2.05 9.45
CA ILE A 140 -1.90 -3.39 8.95
C ILE A 140 -3.39 -3.67 9.16
N LEU A 141 -3.92 -3.42 10.36
CA LEU A 141 -5.33 -3.65 10.64
C LEU A 141 -6.23 -2.71 9.84
N GLN A 142 -5.80 -1.46 9.61
CA GLN A 142 -6.50 -0.54 8.73
C GLN A 142 -6.48 -1.03 7.28
N ALA A 143 -5.35 -1.55 6.80
CA ALA A 143 -5.22 -2.13 5.47
C ALA A 143 -6.18 -3.33 5.27
N LEU A 144 -6.25 -4.22 6.26
CA LEU A 144 -7.22 -5.33 6.27
C LEU A 144 -8.67 -4.82 6.31
N ARG A 145 -8.96 -3.77 7.08
CA ARG A 145 -10.29 -3.15 7.14
C ARG A 145 -10.70 -2.56 5.80
N ASN A 146 -9.82 -1.78 5.18
CA ASN A 146 -10.08 -1.18 3.86
C ASN A 146 -10.35 -2.26 2.81
N LEU A 147 -9.55 -3.33 2.79
CA LEU A 147 -9.78 -4.44 1.89
C LEU A 147 -11.15 -5.10 2.15
N ASN A 148 -11.49 -5.35 3.41
CA ASN A 148 -12.78 -5.93 3.78
C ASN A 148 -13.97 -5.04 3.40
N ASP A 149 -13.84 -3.72 3.48
CA ASP A 149 -14.90 -2.79 3.09
C ASP A 149 -15.17 -2.86 1.57
N GLU A 150 -14.15 -3.16 0.75
CA GLU A 150 -14.30 -3.34 -0.71
C GLU A 150 -14.84 -4.73 -1.11
N VAL A 151 -14.33 -5.82 -0.50
CA VAL A 151 -14.67 -7.19 -0.92
C VAL A 151 -15.76 -7.87 -0.08
N ASN A 152 -16.06 -7.30 1.10
CA ASN A 152 -17.06 -7.80 2.06
C ASN A 152 -16.90 -9.28 2.44
N GLU A 153 -15.66 -9.72 2.68
CA GLU A 153 -15.35 -11.11 3.01
C GLU A 153 -15.12 -11.32 4.51
N GLU A 154 -16.06 -11.98 5.18
CA GLU A 154 -16.00 -12.23 6.64
C GLU A 154 -14.71 -12.91 7.10
N LYS A 155 -14.04 -13.68 6.24
CA LYS A 155 -12.74 -14.28 6.54
C LYS A 155 -11.68 -13.23 6.90
N ILE A 156 -11.65 -12.08 6.20
CA ILE A 156 -10.67 -11.01 6.43
C ILE A 156 -10.92 -10.38 7.80
N LYS A 157 -12.18 -10.08 8.12
CA LYS A 157 -12.57 -9.58 9.43
C LYS A 157 -12.20 -10.55 10.55
N ARG A 158 -12.49 -11.84 10.38
CA ARG A 158 -12.13 -12.87 11.37
C ARG A 158 -10.62 -12.91 11.62
N MET A 159 -9.81 -12.91 10.56
CA MET A 159 -8.34 -12.89 10.69
C MET A 159 -7.86 -11.65 11.45
N ALA A 160 -8.43 -10.49 11.18
CA ALA A 160 -8.10 -9.29 11.93
C ALA A 160 -8.48 -9.38 13.42
N MET A 161 -9.63 -9.98 13.75
CA MET A 161 -10.01 -10.20 15.15
C MET A 161 -9.04 -11.16 15.85
N GLU A 162 -8.63 -12.24 15.18
CA GLU A 162 -7.64 -13.19 15.69
C GLU A 162 -6.29 -12.50 15.97
N LEU A 163 -5.83 -11.63 15.06
CA LEU A 163 -4.62 -10.83 15.28
C LEU A 163 -4.75 -9.92 16.51
N ILE A 164 -5.87 -9.23 16.66
CA ILE A 164 -6.13 -8.34 17.79
C ILE A 164 -6.14 -9.09 19.12
N GLU A 165 -6.65 -10.33 19.14
CA GLU A 165 -6.66 -11.16 20.34
C GLU A 165 -5.25 -11.51 20.84
N THR A 166 -4.25 -11.58 19.94
CA THR A 166 -2.85 -11.81 20.34
C THR A 166 -2.19 -10.61 21.02
N VAL A 167 -2.81 -9.43 21.00
CA VAL A 167 -2.26 -8.22 21.60
C VAL A 167 -2.49 -8.22 23.11
N THR A 168 -1.41 -8.30 23.88
CA THR A 168 -1.45 -8.37 25.35
C THR A 168 -1.73 -7.03 26.03
N ASP A 169 -1.29 -5.91 25.44
CA ASP A 169 -1.55 -4.57 25.97
C ASP A 169 -3.05 -4.19 25.78
N PRO A 170 -3.83 -4.04 26.88
CA PRO A 170 -5.27 -3.76 26.79
C PRO A 170 -5.59 -2.41 26.12
N LYS A 171 -4.71 -1.41 26.24
CA LYS A 171 -4.89 -0.10 25.63
C LYS A 171 -4.82 -0.21 24.11
N TYR A 172 -3.83 -0.94 23.59
CA TYR A 172 -3.69 -1.12 22.14
C TYR A 172 -4.71 -2.10 21.58
N LYS A 173 -5.03 -3.18 22.29
CA LYS A 173 -6.15 -4.07 21.92
C LYS A 173 -7.46 -3.29 21.73
N LYS A 174 -7.81 -2.40 22.66
CA LYS A 174 -8.99 -1.52 22.55
C LYS A 174 -8.92 -0.59 21.33
N LYS A 175 -7.75 0.00 21.04
CA LYS A 175 -7.56 0.87 19.86
C LYS A 175 -7.75 0.10 18.57
N TYR A 176 -7.19 -1.11 18.49
CA TYR A 176 -7.29 -1.95 17.31
C TYR A 176 -8.71 -2.45 17.06
N LEU A 177 -9.45 -2.82 18.11
CA LEU A 177 -10.89 -3.12 17.98
C LEU A 177 -11.68 -1.94 17.41
N ALA A 178 -11.29 -0.70 17.69
CA ALA A 178 -11.99 0.49 17.20
C ALA A 178 -11.84 0.71 15.69
N ILE A 179 -10.83 0.13 15.04
CA ILE A 179 -10.68 0.14 13.57
C ILE A 179 -11.81 -0.67 12.90
N TRP A 180 -12.35 -1.66 13.61
CA TRP A 180 -13.34 -2.62 13.13
C TRP A 180 -14.76 -2.36 13.64
N LYS A 181 -14.96 -1.25 14.35
CA LYS A 181 -16.30 -0.73 14.68
C LYS A 181 -16.88 0.05 13.51
#